data_AF-A0A2D6TUP7-F1
#
_entry.id   AF-A0A2D6TUP7-F1
#
_cell.length_a   1.000
_cell.length_b   1.000
_cell.length_c   1.000
_cell.angle_alpha   90.00
_cell.angle_beta   90.00
_cell.angle_gamma   90.00
#
_symmetry.space_group_name_H-M   'P 1'
#
loop_
_entity.id
_entity.type
_entity.pdbx_description
1 polymer ?
#
loop_
_entity_poly.entity_id
_entity_poly.type
_entity_poly.pdbx_seq_one_letter_code
_entity_poly.pdbx_strand_id
1 'polypeptide(L)'
;MDKLLVYVIADYGALHDLAFAEVTQKLYAELGEVPARIETFAVPAFDTYATGFALAQTAINSELGEQHKFFVNTAPRKDDLMPRVSNSGEGFVYVRLINGVEICAVNSGYSLAFVKNFAEDIRQINCSVEGSQFRSRDIFPASFGKIMNGDLSEMGESVMDSIPEAPRDVLCYTDGYGNMKCALDVDDIMERKGQDIIVEANGQQQIVRIADGIFGVEDGQFCLSVGSSGWTDSDGQKIRFAEIVKRGGSAAAVFGNPIGGTAITWRAIH
;
A
#
# COMPACT_ATOMS: atom_id res chain seq x y z
N MET A 1 -23.45 12.57 12.61
CA MET A 1 -23.00 11.88 11.39
C MET A 1 -21.55 12.24 11.23
N ASP A 2 -20.67 11.23 11.19
CA ASP A 2 -19.25 11.45 10.95
C ASP A 2 -19.09 12.02 9.55
N LYS A 3 -18.35 13.13 9.43
CA LYS A 3 -18.18 13.86 8.17
C LYS A 3 -16.94 13.38 7.41
N LEU A 4 -15.95 12.84 8.14
CA LEU A 4 -14.74 12.26 7.57
C LEU A 4 -14.62 10.77 7.92
N LEU A 5 -14.16 9.99 6.95
CA LEU A 5 -13.63 8.65 7.16
C LEU A 5 -12.11 8.73 7.09
N VAL A 6 -11.42 8.35 8.16
CA VAL A 6 -9.96 8.31 8.24
C VAL A 6 -9.50 6.85 8.27
N TYR A 7 -8.74 6.42 7.27
CA TYR A 7 -8.06 5.13 7.31
C TYR A 7 -6.64 5.29 7.84
N VAL A 8 -6.32 4.53 8.89
CA VAL A 8 -4.97 4.37 9.41
C VAL A 8 -4.38 3.10 8.80
N ILE A 9 -3.54 3.25 7.76
CA ILE A 9 -2.84 2.12 7.13
C ILE A 9 -1.44 2.04 7.72
N ALA A 10 -1.12 0.97 8.45
CA ALA A 10 0.18 0.89 9.12
C ALA A 10 0.70 -0.52 9.40
N ASP A 11 2.00 -0.62 9.60
CA ASP A 11 2.74 -1.84 9.91
C ASP A 11 2.92 -2.10 11.43
N TYR A 12 1.99 -1.56 12.22
CA TYR A 12 2.01 -1.60 13.70
C TYR A 12 1.81 -2.98 14.32
N GLY A 13 1.55 -4.02 13.51
CA GLY A 13 1.21 -5.36 13.97
C GLY A 13 -0.22 -5.73 13.60
N ALA A 14 -0.81 -6.65 14.36
CA ALA A 14 -2.20 -7.05 14.16
C ALA A 14 -3.17 -5.89 14.48
N LEU A 15 -4.40 -5.93 13.97
CA LEU A 15 -5.42 -4.87 14.17
C LEU A 15 -5.75 -4.55 15.65
N HIS A 16 -5.35 -5.41 16.59
CA HIS A 16 -5.53 -5.20 18.03
C HIS A 16 -4.22 -4.91 18.77
N ASP A 17 -3.15 -4.59 18.03
CA ASP A 17 -1.90 -4.15 18.63
C ASP A 17 -2.10 -2.81 19.37
N LEU A 18 -1.37 -2.64 20.48
CA LEU A 18 -1.41 -1.43 21.31
C LEU A 18 -1.06 -0.19 20.49
N ALA A 19 -0.16 -0.32 19.52
CA ALA A 19 0.24 0.77 18.64
C ALA A 19 -0.94 1.38 17.85
N PHE A 20 -1.86 0.54 17.33
CA PHE A 20 -3.07 1.05 16.66
C PHE A 20 -3.97 1.82 17.63
N ALA A 21 -4.12 1.32 18.86
CA ALA A 21 -4.94 1.98 19.87
C ALA A 21 -4.36 3.34 20.29
N GLU A 22 -3.06 3.41 20.55
CA GLU A 22 -2.36 4.65 20.94
C GLU A 22 -2.43 5.71 19.82
N VAL A 23 -2.15 5.32 18.58
CA VAL A 23 -2.22 6.25 17.44
C VAL A 23 -3.65 6.72 17.20
N THR A 24 -4.63 5.82 17.26
CA THR A 24 -6.05 6.19 17.09
C THR A 24 -6.52 7.16 18.17
N GLN A 25 -6.19 6.92 19.45
CA GLN A 25 -6.51 7.83 20.54
C GLN A 25 -5.87 9.21 20.33
N LYS A 26 -4.61 9.23 19.89
CA LYS A 26 -3.90 10.48 19.62
C LYS A 26 -4.53 11.23 18.44
N LEU A 27 -4.88 10.54 17.35
CA LEU A 27 -5.57 11.15 16.22
C LEU A 27 -6.91 11.75 16.62
N TYR A 28 -7.72 11.05 17.43
CA TYR A 28 -8.95 11.63 17.98
C TYR A 28 -8.69 12.89 18.80
N ALA A 29 -7.64 12.90 19.63
CA ALA A 29 -7.27 14.08 20.42
C ALA A 29 -6.87 15.28 19.54
N GLU A 30 -6.10 15.05 18.47
CA GLU A 30 -5.62 16.10 17.57
C GLU A 30 -6.69 16.56 16.55
N LEU A 31 -7.64 15.69 16.19
CA LEU A 31 -8.80 16.05 15.37
C LEU A 31 -9.79 16.94 16.13
N GLY A 32 -9.85 16.82 17.47
CA GLY A 32 -10.71 17.64 18.32
C GLY A 32 -12.19 17.52 17.93
N GLU A 33 -12.79 18.64 17.55
CA GLU A 33 -14.21 18.71 17.17
C GLU A 33 -14.49 18.27 15.72
N VAL A 34 -13.48 17.92 14.94
CA VAL A 34 -13.67 17.42 13.57
C VAL A 34 -14.39 16.07 13.64
N PRO A 35 -15.63 15.96 13.13
CA PRO A 35 -16.39 14.72 13.25
C PRO A 35 -15.83 13.68 12.26
N ALA A 36 -15.09 12.71 12.79
CA ALA A 36 -14.39 11.70 12.03
C ALA A 36 -14.59 10.29 12.60
N ARG A 37 -14.72 9.31 11.70
CA ARG A 37 -14.62 7.89 12.00
C ARG A 37 -13.23 7.40 11.61
N ILE A 38 -12.50 6.81 12.55
CA ILE A 38 -11.18 6.23 12.29
C ILE A 38 -11.31 4.72 12.13
N GLU A 39 -10.86 4.20 10.99
CA GLU A 39 -10.73 2.78 10.71
C GLU A 39 -9.25 2.41 10.58
N THR A 40 -8.91 1.17 10.90
CA THR A 40 -7.52 0.69 10.88
C THR A 40 -7.34 -0.41 9.85
N PHE A 41 -6.20 -0.40 9.17
CA PHE A 41 -5.80 -1.41 8.20
C PHE A 41 -4.34 -1.81 8.46
N ALA A 42 -4.15 -3.05 8.90
CA ALA A 42 -2.83 -3.59 9.16
C ALA A 42 -2.18 -4.08 7.87
N VAL A 43 -0.91 -3.72 7.68
CA VAL A 43 -0.04 -4.29 6.64
C VAL A 43 1.11 -5.07 7.28
N PRO A 44 1.77 -6.01 6.56
CA PRO A 44 2.92 -6.72 7.09
C PRO A 44 4.04 -5.77 7.53
N ALA A 45 4.80 -6.18 8.56
CA ALA A 45 5.90 -5.40 9.13
C ALA A 45 6.89 -4.96 8.04
N PHE A 46 7.18 -3.65 7.98
CA PHE A 46 8.12 -3.03 7.05
C PHE A 46 7.79 -3.16 5.55
N ASP A 47 6.60 -3.63 5.19
CA ASP A 47 6.23 -3.90 3.80
C ASP A 47 5.65 -2.65 3.11
N THR A 48 6.54 -1.81 2.57
CA THR A 48 6.15 -0.58 1.86
C THR A 48 5.40 -0.85 0.55
N TYR A 49 5.57 -2.03 -0.06
CA TYR A 49 4.84 -2.42 -1.27
C TYR A 49 3.38 -2.73 -0.94
N ALA A 50 3.14 -3.54 0.10
CA ALA A 50 1.79 -3.82 0.59
C ALA A 50 1.09 -2.54 1.05
N THR A 51 1.83 -1.64 1.70
CA THR A 51 1.35 -0.32 2.12
C THR A 51 0.88 0.50 0.93
N GLY A 52 1.75 0.69 -0.07
CA GLY A 52 1.43 1.50 -1.24
C GLY A 52 0.30 0.90 -2.07
N PHE A 53 0.26 -0.43 -2.20
CA PHE A 53 -0.81 -1.12 -2.90
C PHE A 53 -2.16 -0.98 -2.19
N ALA A 54 -2.22 -1.22 -0.88
CA ALA A 54 -3.45 -1.08 -0.10
C ALA A 54 -3.96 0.37 -0.11
N LEU A 55 -3.04 1.34 0.03
CA LEU A 55 -3.34 2.76 -0.08
C LEU A 55 -3.94 3.08 -1.45
N ALA A 56 -3.27 2.73 -2.55
CA ALA A 56 -3.77 3.02 -3.90
C ALA A 56 -5.12 2.35 -4.18
N GLN A 57 -5.26 1.08 -3.82
CA GLN A 57 -6.49 0.30 -4.04
C GLN A 57 -7.71 0.94 -3.35
N THR A 58 -7.52 1.56 -2.18
CA THR A 58 -8.59 2.16 -1.37
C THR A 58 -8.77 3.66 -1.62
N ALA A 59 -7.68 4.40 -1.88
CA ALA A 59 -7.71 5.84 -2.06
C ALA A 59 -8.13 6.25 -3.49
N ILE A 60 -7.58 5.61 -4.52
CA ILE A 60 -7.86 5.98 -5.92
C ILE A 60 -9.30 5.59 -6.29
N ASN A 61 -9.76 4.43 -5.84
CA ASN A 61 -11.13 3.95 -6.07
C ASN A 61 -12.17 4.55 -5.11
N SER A 62 -11.79 5.51 -4.25
CA SER A 62 -12.69 6.13 -3.30
C SER A 62 -13.74 7.00 -4.00
N GLU A 63 -15.02 6.66 -3.84
CA GLU A 63 -16.14 7.52 -4.27
C GLU A 63 -16.47 8.63 -3.24
N LEU A 64 -15.81 8.62 -2.08
CA LEU A 64 -16.04 9.59 -1.01
C LEU A 64 -15.27 10.90 -1.22
N GLY A 65 -14.29 10.93 -2.12
CA GLY A 65 -13.44 12.09 -2.41
C GLY A 65 -12.91 12.79 -1.16
N GLU A 66 -13.20 14.08 -1.03
CA GLU A 66 -12.75 14.92 0.10
C GLU A 66 -13.25 14.47 1.48
N GLN A 67 -14.18 13.52 1.59
CA GLN A 67 -14.61 12.96 2.87
C GLN A 67 -13.72 11.80 3.34
N HIS A 68 -12.83 11.28 2.49
CA HIS A 68 -11.96 10.15 2.81
C HIS A 68 -10.51 10.60 2.94
N LYS A 69 -9.92 10.27 4.08
CA LYS A 69 -8.60 10.71 4.52
C LYS A 69 -7.75 9.51 4.89
N PHE A 70 -6.45 9.63 4.71
CA PHE A 70 -5.52 8.55 5.05
C PHE A 70 -4.41 9.06 5.95
N PHE A 71 -4.15 8.34 7.03
CA PHE A 71 -2.95 8.46 7.85
C PHE A 71 -2.13 7.19 7.67
N VAL A 72 -0.98 7.29 6.99
CA VAL A 72 -0.24 6.12 6.52
C VAL A 72 1.15 6.08 7.13
N ASN A 73 1.49 4.94 7.74
CA ASN A 73 2.83 4.76 8.32
C ASN A 73 3.31 3.32 8.16
N THR A 74 4.31 3.16 7.32
CA THR A 74 5.20 2.00 7.31
C THR A 74 6.61 2.53 7.29
N ALA A 75 7.41 2.26 8.31
CA ALA A 75 8.73 2.86 8.46
C ALA A 75 9.79 1.75 8.58
N PRO A 76 10.34 1.25 7.47
CA PRO A 76 11.37 0.23 7.48
C PRO A 76 12.59 0.70 8.26
N ARG A 77 12.81 0.16 9.47
CA ARG A 77 13.93 0.58 10.35
C ARG A 77 15.29 0.00 9.92
N LYS A 78 15.46 -0.32 8.63
CA LYS A 78 16.58 -1.11 8.09
C LYS A 78 17.21 -0.48 6.83
N ASP A 79 16.77 0.72 6.48
CA ASP A 79 17.25 1.53 5.37
C ASP A 79 18.63 2.15 5.63
N ASP A 80 18.97 2.43 6.90
CA ASP A 80 20.33 2.79 7.33
C ASP A 80 20.86 1.79 8.37
N LEU A 81 22.00 1.16 8.08
CA LEU A 81 22.66 0.24 9.01
C LEU A 81 23.44 0.98 10.11
N MET A 82 23.59 2.30 10.00
CA MET A 82 24.22 3.14 11.01
C MET A 82 23.20 3.63 12.06
N PRO A 83 23.59 3.77 13.34
CA PRO A 83 22.76 4.42 14.34
C PRO A 83 22.41 5.85 13.92
N ARG A 84 21.12 6.16 13.88
CA ARG A 84 20.67 7.51 13.53
C ARG A 84 20.82 8.46 14.72
N VAL A 85 21.36 9.64 14.44
CA VAL A 85 21.41 10.73 15.42
C VAL A 85 19.99 11.22 15.69
N SER A 86 19.64 11.44 16.96
CA SER A 86 18.35 12.03 17.40
C SER A 86 17.06 11.27 17.00
N ASN A 87 17.15 9.98 16.68
CA ASN A 87 16.02 9.18 16.14
C ASN A 87 15.42 9.77 14.86
N SER A 88 16.24 10.39 14.01
CA SER A 88 15.78 10.87 12.70
C SER A 88 15.26 9.71 11.83
N GLY A 89 14.39 10.01 10.88
CA GLY A 89 13.99 9.04 9.88
C GLY A 89 13.16 9.68 8.77
N GLU A 90 12.48 8.84 7.99
CA GLU A 90 11.73 9.26 6.80
C GLU A 90 10.75 10.40 7.10
N GLY A 91 10.62 11.32 6.14
CA GLY A 91 9.78 12.51 6.24
C GLY A 91 8.29 12.20 6.14
N PHE A 92 7.46 13.07 6.73
CA PHE A 92 6.01 13.01 6.61
C PHE A 92 5.57 13.89 5.44
N VAL A 93 4.64 13.39 4.63
CA VAL A 93 4.25 13.97 3.34
C VAL A 93 2.73 14.06 3.25
N TYR A 94 2.26 15.18 2.72
CA TYR A 94 0.89 15.41 2.33
C TYR A 94 0.74 15.12 0.83
N VAL A 95 -0.32 14.40 0.48
CA VAL A 95 -0.72 14.14 -0.91
C VAL A 95 -2.19 14.48 -1.05
N ARG A 96 -2.52 15.24 -2.09
CA ARG A 96 -3.89 15.44 -2.55
C ARG A 96 -4.06 14.73 -3.88
N LEU A 97 -4.99 13.77 -3.93
CA LEU A 97 -5.32 13.06 -5.16
C LEU A 97 -6.29 13.86 -6.01
N ILE A 98 -6.29 13.61 -7.32
CA ILE A 98 -7.19 14.25 -8.29
C ILE A 98 -8.67 14.02 -7.94
N ASN A 99 -8.99 12.92 -7.24
CA ASN A 99 -10.36 12.63 -6.78
C ASN A 99 -10.74 13.35 -5.45
N GLY A 100 -9.88 14.22 -4.93
CA GLY A 100 -10.08 14.98 -3.70
C GLY A 100 -9.71 14.26 -2.40
N VAL A 101 -9.28 12.99 -2.46
CA VAL A 101 -8.75 12.28 -1.28
C VAL A 101 -7.46 12.95 -0.80
N GLU A 102 -7.31 13.08 0.52
CA GLU A 102 -6.10 13.60 1.14
C GLU A 102 -5.40 12.51 1.96
N ILE A 103 -4.08 12.43 1.83
CA ILE A 103 -3.24 11.41 2.45
C ILE A 103 -2.12 12.14 3.18
N CYS A 104 -1.90 11.78 4.44
CA CYS A 104 -0.68 12.13 5.16
C CYS A 104 0.09 10.83 5.42
N ALA A 105 1.25 10.67 4.80
CA ALA A 105 2.00 9.43 4.79
C ALA A 105 3.47 9.64 5.11
N VAL A 106 4.11 8.66 5.72
CA VAL A 106 5.57 8.59 5.73
C VAL A 106 6.07 8.26 4.31
N ASN A 107 6.97 9.08 3.78
CA ASN A 107 7.61 8.84 2.49
C ASN A 107 8.73 7.79 2.63
N SER A 108 8.32 6.53 2.63
CA SER A 108 9.18 5.35 2.84
C SER A 108 9.04 4.37 1.69
N GLY A 109 10.17 3.91 1.14
CA GLY A 109 10.20 2.89 0.08
C GLY A 109 9.14 3.12 -1.01
N TYR A 110 8.20 2.18 -1.15
CA TYR A 110 7.13 2.20 -2.15
C TYR A 110 5.75 2.63 -1.60
N SER A 111 5.68 3.17 -0.38
CA SER A 111 4.41 3.51 0.30
C SER A 111 3.55 4.53 -0.47
N LEU A 112 4.18 5.40 -1.28
CA LEU A 112 3.49 6.40 -2.11
C LEU A 112 3.59 6.10 -3.63
N ALA A 113 4.33 5.06 -4.03
CA ALA A 113 4.68 4.82 -5.44
C ALA A 113 3.44 4.63 -6.33
N PHE A 114 2.44 3.90 -5.84
CA PHE A 114 1.22 3.59 -6.60
C PHE A 114 0.23 4.75 -6.70
N VAL A 115 0.32 5.76 -5.83
CA VAL A 115 -0.54 6.95 -5.85
C VAL A 115 0.12 8.18 -6.47
N LYS A 116 1.44 8.16 -6.68
CA LYS A 116 2.24 9.27 -7.20
C LYS A 116 1.62 9.91 -8.44
N ASN A 117 1.31 9.09 -9.44
CA ASN A 117 0.80 9.57 -10.74
C ASN A 117 -0.69 9.95 -10.72
N PHE A 118 -1.34 9.84 -9.55
CA PHE A 118 -2.74 10.19 -9.31
C PHE A 118 -2.88 11.42 -8.40
N ALA A 119 -1.76 12.01 -8.00
CA ALA A 119 -1.70 13.18 -7.15
C ALA A 119 -1.74 14.47 -7.98
N GLU A 120 -2.54 15.43 -7.53
CA GLU A 120 -2.45 16.82 -8.00
C GLU A 120 -1.38 17.62 -7.26
N ASP A 121 -1.09 17.26 -6.00
CA ASP A 121 -0.05 17.87 -5.19
C ASP A 121 0.57 16.85 -4.23
N ILE A 122 1.88 16.93 -4.06
CA ILE A 122 2.66 16.11 -3.13
C ILE A 122 3.71 17.00 -2.48
N ARG A 123 3.58 17.22 -1.17
CA ARG A 123 4.45 18.14 -0.41
C ARG A 123 4.96 17.52 0.86
N GLN A 124 6.17 17.91 1.25
CA GLN A 124 6.67 17.65 2.59
C GLN A 124 5.78 18.33 3.64
N ILE A 125 5.62 17.69 4.79
CA ILE A 125 5.06 18.29 6.01
C ILE A 125 6.23 18.67 6.91
N ASN A 126 6.40 19.95 7.18
CA ASN A 126 7.48 20.53 8.00
C ASN A 126 7.19 20.34 9.50
N CYS A 127 7.05 19.09 9.93
CA CYS A 127 6.96 18.71 11.33
C CYS A 127 8.30 18.17 11.84
N SER A 128 8.47 18.10 13.17
CA SER A 128 9.70 17.52 13.74
C SER A 128 9.85 16.06 13.28
N VAL A 129 10.95 15.73 12.63
CA VAL A 129 11.28 14.34 12.28
C VAL A 129 12.19 13.67 13.33
N GLU A 130 12.52 14.41 14.40
CA GLU A 130 13.39 13.99 15.50
C GLU A 130 12.64 13.95 16.84
N GLY A 131 13.25 13.33 17.85
CA GLY A 131 12.79 13.43 19.24
C GLY A 131 11.82 12.34 19.71
N SER A 132 11.44 11.39 18.84
CA SER A 132 10.67 10.21 19.25
C SER A 132 11.09 8.96 18.46
N GLN A 133 11.08 7.81 19.15
CA GLN A 133 11.20 6.49 18.52
C GLN A 133 9.89 6.01 17.86
N PHE A 134 8.76 6.65 18.20
CA PHE A 134 7.43 6.34 17.68
C PHE A 134 6.73 7.59 17.12
N ARG A 135 7.33 8.16 16.08
CA ARG A 135 6.94 9.46 15.49
C ARG A 135 5.50 9.51 14.99
N SER A 136 4.97 8.40 14.51
CA SER A 136 3.58 8.30 14.06
C SER A 136 2.55 8.32 15.19
N ARG A 137 2.99 8.15 16.44
CA ARG A 137 2.20 8.43 17.65
C ARG A 137 2.51 9.81 18.21
N ASP A 138 3.79 10.17 18.34
CA ASP A 138 4.18 11.32 19.14
C ASP A 138 4.22 12.65 18.37
N ILE A 139 4.36 12.62 17.04
CA ILE A 139 4.63 13.81 16.22
C ILE A 139 3.58 14.00 15.12
N PHE A 140 3.44 13.01 14.23
CA PHE A 140 2.63 13.14 13.01
C PHE A 140 1.13 13.40 13.26
N PRO A 141 0.48 12.89 14.34
CA PRO A 141 -0.93 13.15 14.58
C PRO A 141 -1.29 14.64 14.70
N ALA A 142 -0.39 15.46 15.27
CA ALA A 142 -0.66 16.90 15.44
C ALA A 142 -0.72 17.61 14.07
N SER A 143 0.23 17.30 13.19
CA SER A 143 0.22 17.81 11.81
C SER A 143 -0.99 17.32 11.03
N PHE A 144 -1.36 16.05 11.19
CA PHE A 144 -2.58 15.51 10.57
C PHE A 144 -3.84 16.28 11.03
N GLY A 145 -3.99 16.50 12.34
CA GLY A 145 -5.11 17.26 12.90
C GLY A 145 -5.21 18.68 12.33
N LYS A 146 -4.08 19.39 12.19
CA LYS A 146 -4.03 20.72 11.55
C LYS A 146 -4.52 20.68 10.11
N ILE A 147 -3.99 19.77 9.30
CA ILE A 147 -4.35 19.63 7.88
C ILE A 147 -5.85 19.32 7.75
N MET A 148 -6.39 18.42 8.57
CA MET A 148 -7.81 18.08 8.56
C MET A 148 -8.73 19.24 8.99
N ASN A 149 -8.18 20.22 9.70
CA ASN A 149 -8.84 21.49 10.04
C ASN A 149 -8.63 22.60 8.99
N GLY A 150 -7.96 22.29 7.87
CA GLY A 150 -7.65 23.24 6.80
C GLY A 150 -6.43 24.12 7.07
N ASP A 151 -5.65 23.83 8.11
CA ASP A 151 -4.37 24.51 8.37
C ASP A 151 -3.23 23.81 7.60
N LEU A 152 -2.82 24.43 6.49
CA LEU A 152 -1.73 23.98 5.64
C LEU A 152 -0.41 24.75 5.90
N SER A 153 -0.28 25.42 7.06
CA SER A 153 0.91 26.23 7.39
C SER A 153 2.22 25.43 7.47
N GLU A 154 2.14 24.12 7.67
CA GLU A 154 3.29 23.21 7.72
C GLU A 154 3.69 22.65 6.33
N MET A 155 3.02 23.04 5.24
CA MET A 155 3.37 22.55 3.90
C MET A 155 4.73 23.08 3.45
N GLY A 156 5.63 22.16 3.11
CA GLY A 156 6.95 22.41 2.55
C GLY A 156 6.99 22.32 1.03
N GLU A 157 8.18 22.01 0.52
CA GLU A 157 8.45 21.87 -0.90
C GLU A 157 7.80 20.60 -1.49
N SER A 158 7.70 20.57 -2.82
CA SER A 158 7.28 19.35 -3.50
C SER A 158 8.33 18.26 -3.37
N VAL A 159 7.87 17.03 -3.13
CA VAL A 159 8.74 15.85 -2.99
C VAL A 159 8.42 14.79 -4.04
N MET A 160 7.68 15.14 -5.09
CA MET A 160 7.25 14.24 -6.15
C MET A 160 8.43 13.47 -6.77
N ASP A 161 9.56 14.13 -7.00
CA ASP A 161 10.76 13.53 -7.60
C ASP A 161 11.48 12.54 -6.68
N SER A 162 11.22 12.60 -5.36
CA SER A 162 11.80 11.66 -4.39
C SER A 162 11.04 10.34 -4.27
N ILE A 163 9.82 10.27 -4.82
CA ILE A 163 8.95 9.09 -4.74
C ILE A 163 9.26 8.19 -5.95
N PRO A 164 9.56 6.89 -5.74
CA PRO A 164 9.84 5.98 -6.84
C PRO A 164 8.58 5.75 -7.71
N GLU A 165 8.81 5.33 -8.96
CA GLU A 165 7.72 4.86 -9.82
C GLU A 165 7.09 3.58 -9.28
N ALA A 166 5.84 3.33 -9.68
CA ALA A 166 5.15 2.08 -9.39
C ALA A 166 5.99 0.89 -9.91
N PRO A 167 6.22 -0.15 -9.09
CA PRO A 167 7.11 -1.24 -9.43
C PRO A 167 6.47 -2.16 -10.48
N ARG A 168 7.32 -2.93 -11.17
CA ARG A 168 6.92 -3.99 -12.11
C ARG A 168 7.56 -5.31 -11.71
N ASP A 169 6.96 -6.42 -12.12
CA ASP A 169 7.46 -7.77 -11.97
C ASP A 169 7.72 -8.19 -10.50
N VAL A 170 6.87 -7.70 -9.60
CA VAL A 170 6.96 -7.99 -8.16
C VAL A 170 5.60 -8.35 -7.57
N LEU A 171 5.63 -9.01 -6.40
CA LEU A 171 4.51 -9.12 -5.49
C LEU A 171 4.21 -7.74 -4.87
N CYS A 172 2.95 -7.30 -4.95
CA CYS A 172 2.50 -6.06 -4.33
C CYS A 172 1.84 -6.32 -2.97
N TYR A 173 0.95 -7.31 -2.91
CA TYR A 173 0.13 -7.56 -1.73
C TYR A 173 -0.32 -9.02 -1.69
N THR A 174 -0.45 -9.59 -0.49
CA THR A 174 -1.05 -10.91 -0.27
C THR A 174 -2.36 -10.73 0.49
N ASP A 175 -3.47 -11.22 -0.06
CA ASP A 175 -4.78 -11.09 0.59
C ASP A 175 -5.02 -12.14 1.70
N GLY A 176 -6.16 -12.02 2.39
CA GLY A 176 -6.51 -12.90 3.51
C GLY A 176 -6.71 -14.38 3.15
N TYR A 177 -6.82 -14.73 1.86
CA TYR A 177 -6.85 -16.11 1.38
C TYR A 177 -5.46 -16.63 0.99
N GLY A 178 -4.46 -15.75 0.99
CA GLY A 178 -3.11 -16.06 0.53
C GLY A 178 -2.95 -15.97 -0.98
N ASN A 179 -3.81 -15.22 -1.66
CA ASN A 179 -3.62 -14.91 -3.07
C ASN A 179 -2.59 -13.79 -3.22
N MET A 180 -1.70 -13.93 -4.20
CA MET A 180 -0.61 -13.00 -4.46
C MET A 180 -1.01 -12.02 -5.57
N LYS A 181 -1.16 -10.74 -5.23
CA LYS A 181 -1.44 -9.65 -6.19
C LYS A 181 -0.11 -9.13 -6.74
N CYS A 182 0.11 -9.25 -8.04
CA CYS A 182 1.42 -9.01 -8.67
C CYS A 182 1.34 -7.88 -9.72
N ALA A 183 2.36 -7.02 -9.74
CA ALA A 183 2.55 -5.98 -10.75
C ALA A 183 3.17 -6.53 -12.04
N LEU A 184 2.53 -7.56 -12.62
CA LEU A 184 2.96 -8.13 -13.90
C LEU A 184 2.23 -7.48 -15.06
N ASP A 185 2.81 -7.57 -16.26
CA ASP A 185 2.14 -7.17 -17.48
C ASP A 185 0.98 -8.11 -17.80
N VAL A 186 -0.24 -7.64 -17.53
CA VAL A 186 -1.46 -8.43 -17.67
C VAL A 186 -1.71 -8.81 -19.12
N ASP A 187 -1.38 -7.95 -20.09
CA ASP A 187 -1.68 -8.23 -21.49
C ASP A 187 -0.74 -9.31 -22.03
N ASP A 188 0.56 -9.26 -21.73
CA ASP A 188 1.53 -10.33 -22.08
C ASP A 188 1.14 -11.67 -21.45
N ILE A 189 0.70 -11.66 -20.18
CA ILE A 189 0.22 -12.88 -19.52
C ILE A 189 -1.01 -13.45 -20.25
N MET A 190 -2.00 -12.60 -20.54
CA MET A 190 -3.28 -13.08 -21.07
C MET A 190 -3.21 -13.52 -22.54
N GLU A 191 -2.19 -13.10 -23.30
CA GLU A 191 -1.88 -13.67 -24.63
C GLU A 191 -1.58 -15.18 -24.58
N ARG A 192 -1.18 -15.69 -23.40
CA ARG A 192 -0.80 -17.09 -23.18
C ARG A 192 -1.88 -17.89 -22.44
N LYS A 193 -3.10 -17.36 -22.40
CA LYS A 193 -4.25 -18.02 -21.75
C LYS A 193 -4.39 -19.47 -22.20
N GLY A 194 -4.62 -20.35 -21.22
CA GLY A 194 -4.75 -21.80 -21.42
C GLY A 194 -3.43 -22.57 -21.32
N GLN A 195 -2.28 -21.90 -21.30
CA GLN A 195 -0.96 -22.53 -21.17
C GLN A 195 -0.56 -22.72 -19.71
N ASP A 196 0.25 -23.76 -19.47
CA ASP A 196 0.96 -23.97 -18.21
C ASP A 196 2.35 -23.32 -18.31
N ILE A 197 2.69 -22.50 -17.31
CA ILE A 197 3.98 -21.83 -17.19
C ILE A 197 4.65 -22.22 -15.87
N ILE A 198 5.97 -22.03 -15.79
CA ILE A 198 6.68 -22.10 -14.51
C ILE A 198 6.79 -20.67 -13.97
N VAL A 199 6.22 -20.44 -12.79
CA VAL A 199 6.38 -19.19 -12.03
C VAL A 199 7.39 -19.42 -10.93
N GLU A 200 8.30 -18.46 -10.76
CA GLU A 200 9.28 -18.43 -9.67
C GLU A 200 9.08 -17.17 -8.82
N ALA A 201 9.02 -17.39 -7.51
CA ALA A 201 8.99 -16.34 -6.50
C ALA A 201 9.63 -16.86 -5.22
N ASN A 202 10.45 -16.04 -4.55
CA ASN A 202 11.05 -16.37 -3.25
C ASN A 202 11.82 -17.72 -3.25
N GLY A 203 12.52 -18.03 -4.35
CA GLY A 203 13.26 -19.27 -4.52
C GLY A 203 12.40 -20.54 -4.68
N GLN A 204 11.07 -20.39 -4.76
CA GLN A 204 10.13 -21.48 -5.02
C GLN A 204 9.64 -21.42 -6.47
N GLN A 205 9.52 -22.58 -7.11
CA GLN A 205 8.98 -22.71 -8.46
C GLN A 205 7.70 -23.55 -8.45
N GLN A 206 6.66 -23.09 -9.16
CA GLN A 206 5.40 -23.82 -9.32
C GLN A 206 4.96 -23.82 -10.77
N ILE A 207 4.29 -24.89 -11.19
CA ILE A 207 3.55 -24.92 -12.46
C ILE A 207 2.22 -24.20 -12.23
N VAL A 208 1.96 -23.17 -13.02
CA VAL A 208 0.79 -22.30 -12.91
C VAL A 208 0.07 -22.25 -14.25
N ARG A 209 -1.24 -22.51 -14.25
CA ARG A 209 -2.08 -22.39 -15.44
C ARG A 209 -2.50 -20.93 -15.62
N ILE A 210 -2.36 -20.39 -16.82
CA ILE A 210 -2.95 -19.08 -17.14
C ILE A 210 -4.42 -19.28 -17.48
N ALA A 211 -5.33 -18.64 -16.74
CA ALA A 211 -6.77 -18.75 -16.97
C ALA A 211 -7.51 -17.44 -16.67
N ASP A 212 -8.82 -17.41 -16.94
CA ASP A 212 -9.67 -16.23 -16.67
C ASP A 212 -9.85 -15.92 -15.17
N GLY A 213 -9.57 -16.90 -14.31
CA GLY A 213 -9.74 -16.78 -12.87
C GLY A 213 -9.59 -18.12 -12.15
N ILE A 214 -9.74 -18.10 -10.83
CA ILE A 214 -9.52 -19.27 -9.94
C ILE A 214 -10.35 -20.50 -10.30
N PHE A 215 -11.54 -20.34 -10.89
CA PHE A 215 -12.40 -21.45 -11.28
C PHE A 215 -12.03 -22.08 -12.63
N GLY A 216 -11.06 -21.51 -13.35
CA GLY A 216 -10.53 -22.06 -14.60
C GLY A 216 -9.54 -23.22 -14.43
N VAL A 217 -9.25 -23.62 -13.19
CA VAL A 217 -8.32 -24.71 -12.84
C VAL A 217 -8.97 -25.67 -11.85
N GLU A 218 -8.46 -26.90 -11.72
CA GLU A 218 -8.94 -27.89 -10.76
C GLU A 218 -8.54 -27.55 -9.32
N ASP A 219 -9.19 -28.20 -8.34
CA ASP A 219 -8.82 -28.04 -6.94
C ASP A 219 -7.35 -28.43 -6.70
N GLY A 220 -6.64 -27.64 -5.91
CA GLY A 220 -5.22 -27.81 -5.63
C GLY A 220 -4.27 -27.20 -6.68
N GLN A 221 -4.75 -26.86 -7.88
CA GLN A 221 -3.93 -26.26 -8.93
C GLN A 221 -3.71 -24.76 -8.73
N PHE A 222 -2.60 -24.27 -9.29
CA PHE A 222 -2.32 -22.83 -9.36
C PHE A 222 -2.93 -22.21 -10.61
N CYS A 223 -3.43 -20.99 -10.46
CA CYS A 223 -3.90 -20.16 -11.55
C CYS A 223 -3.19 -18.79 -11.51
N LEU A 224 -2.78 -18.32 -12.69
CA LEU A 224 -2.39 -16.93 -12.93
C LEU A 224 -3.50 -16.30 -13.79
N SER A 225 -4.12 -15.24 -13.27
CA SER A 225 -5.21 -14.55 -13.96
C SER A 225 -5.13 -13.05 -13.80
N VAL A 226 -5.99 -12.31 -14.52
CA VAL A 226 -6.27 -10.92 -14.16
C VAL A 226 -6.93 -10.91 -12.79
N GLY A 227 -6.34 -10.18 -11.83
CA GLY A 227 -6.88 -10.03 -10.49
C GLY A 227 -8.06 -9.06 -10.46
N SER A 228 -8.79 -9.08 -9.35
CA SER A 228 -9.86 -8.11 -9.06
C SER A 228 -9.34 -6.73 -8.65
N SER A 229 -8.05 -6.62 -8.35
CA SER A 229 -7.39 -5.38 -7.93
C SER A 229 -6.94 -4.54 -9.11
N GLY A 230 -6.92 -3.24 -8.90
CA GLY A 230 -6.66 -2.25 -9.93
C GLY A 230 -7.45 -0.97 -9.70
N TRP A 231 -7.23 -0.01 -10.59
CA TRP A 231 -7.87 1.31 -10.57
C TRP A 231 -7.84 1.92 -11.97
N THR A 232 -8.57 3.02 -12.14
CA THR A 232 -8.65 3.74 -13.41
C THR A 232 -7.87 5.04 -13.29
N ASP A 233 -7.05 5.36 -14.28
CA ASP A 233 -6.36 6.66 -14.36
C ASP A 233 -7.26 7.78 -14.88
N SER A 234 -6.70 9.00 -14.93
CA SER A 234 -7.40 10.19 -15.39
C SER A 234 -7.84 10.12 -16.85
N ASP A 235 -7.19 9.29 -17.67
CA ASP A 235 -7.50 9.09 -19.09
C ASP A 235 -8.52 7.96 -19.30
N GLY A 236 -8.98 7.32 -18.23
CA GLY A 236 -9.94 6.21 -18.29
C GLY A 236 -9.29 4.86 -18.56
N GLN A 237 -7.96 4.77 -18.59
CA GLN A 237 -7.24 3.51 -18.75
C GLN A 237 -7.26 2.73 -17.43
N LYS A 238 -7.55 1.43 -17.55
CA LYS A 238 -7.58 0.51 -16.41
C LYS A 238 -6.19 -0.03 -16.13
N ILE A 239 -5.63 0.35 -14.98
CA ILE A 239 -4.48 -0.31 -14.39
C ILE A 239 -4.97 -1.60 -13.72
N ARG A 240 -4.44 -2.72 -14.18
CA ARG A 240 -4.82 -4.08 -13.74
C ARG A 240 -3.61 -4.77 -13.14
N PHE A 241 -3.86 -5.59 -12.13
CA PHE A 241 -2.84 -6.45 -11.54
C PHE A 241 -3.11 -7.91 -11.89
N ALA A 242 -2.04 -8.69 -12.03
CA ALA A 242 -2.17 -10.13 -12.13
C ALA A 242 -2.34 -10.74 -10.73
N GLU A 243 -2.90 -11.94 -10.66
CA GLU A 243 -3.08 -12.65 -9.40
C GLU A 243 -2.62 -14.10 -9.54
N ILE A 244 -1.72 -14.54 -8.65
CA ILE A 244 -1.37 -15.94 -8.49
C ILE A 244 -2.20 -16.50 -7.33
N VAL A 245 -3.05 -17.47 -7.65
CA VAL A 245 -3.95 -18.13 -6.70
C VAL A 245 -3.70 -19.63 -6.69
N LYS A 246 -4.04 -20.29 -5.58
CA LYS A 246 -4.12 -21.75 -5.50
C LYS A 246 -5.55 -22.14 -5.17
N ARG A 247 -6.24 -22.83 -6.07
CA ARG A 247 -7.61 -23.27 -5.80
C ARG A 247 -7.60 -24.22 -4.60
N GLY A 248 -8.46 -23.94 -3.61
CA GLY A 248 -8.53 -24.71 -2.37
C GLY A 248 -7.32 -24.55 -1.43
N GLY A 249 -6.50 -23.51 -1.59
CA GLY A 249 -5.36 -23.27 -0.70
C GLY A 249 -4.81 -21.84 -0.76
N SER A 250 -3.64 -21.63 -0.16
CA SER A 250 -2.92 -20.36 -0.18
C SER A 250 -1.74 -20.46 -1.13
N ALA A 251 -1.67 -19.57 -2.13
CA ALA A 251 -0.52 -19.50 -3.03
C ALA A 251 0.71 -19.00 -2.26
N ALA A 252 0.55 -17.93 -1.50
CA ALA A 252 1.62 -17.36 -0.69
C ALA A 252 2.27 -18.38 0.23
N ALA A 253 1.50 -19.25 0.90
CA ALA A 253 2.05 -20.28 1.77
C ALA A 253 2.97 -21.26 1.03
N VAL A 254 2.63 -21.65 -0.21
CA VAL A 254 3.45 -22.55 -1.03
C VAL A 254 4.70 -21.85 -1.57
N PHE A 255 4.61 -20.57 -1.90
CA PHE A 255 5.77 -19.73 -2.24
C PHE A 255 6.57 -19.26 -1.01
N GLY A 256 6.30 -19.79 0.18
CA GLY A 256 7.06 -19.50 1.40
C GLY A 256 6.75 -18.15 2.04
N ASN A 257 5.51 -17.67 1.91
CA ASN A 257 5.01 -16.37 2.39
C ASN A 257 5.92 -15.20 1.97
N PRO A 258 6.08 -14.97 0.65
CA PRO A 258 6.86 -13.85 0.15
C PRO A 258 6.34 -12.51 0.66
N ILE A 259 7.25 -11.57 0.92
CA ILE A 259 6.91 -10.19 1.26
C ILE A 259 6.74 -9.36 -0.02
N GLY A 260 6.05 -8.23 0.07
CA GLY A 260 5.94 -7.27 -1.02
C GLY A 260 7.33 -6.84 -1.52
N GLY A 261 7.43 -6.62 -2.84
CA GLY A 261 8.69 -6.39 -3.54
C GLY A 261 9.45 -7.66 -3.94
N THR A 262 9.01 -8.85 -3.52
CA THR A 262 9.56 -10.11 -4.02
C THR A 262 9.40 -10.18 -5.54
N ALA A 263 10.51 -10.38 -6.26
CA ALA A 263 10.51 -10.54 -7.70
C ALA A 263 9.67 -11.76 -8.12
N ILE A 264 8.84 -11.57 -9.14
CA ILE A 264 8.04 -12.61 -9.77
C ILE A 264 8.54 -12.78 -11.19
N THR A 265 9.06 -13.97 -11.51
CA THR A 265 9.47 -14.29 -12.87
C THR A 265 8.71 -15.51 -13.36
N TRP A 266 8.58 -15.63 -14.68
CA TRP A 266 7.91 -16.78 -15.27
C TRP A 266 8.52 -17.16 -16.62
N ARG A 267 8.29 -18.42 -17.03
CA ARG A 267 8.73 -18.95 -18.33
C ARG A 267 7.77 -20.02 -18.84
N ALA A 268 7.67 -20.16 -20.16
CA ALA A 268 6.92 -21.24 -20.79
C ALA A 268 7.55 -22.60 -20.49
N ILE A 269 6.71 -23.65 -20.44
CA ILE A 269 7.15 -25.04 -20.43
C ILE A 269 7.42 -25.45 -21.88
N HIS A 270 8.64 -25.91 -22.16
CA HIS A 270 9.03 -26.49 -23.46
C HIS A 270 8.72 -27.98 -23.52
#